data_AF-A0A0T6ABL6-F1
#
_entry.id   AF-A0A0T6ABL6-F1
#
_cell.length_a   1.000
_cell.length_b   1.000
_cell.length_c   1.000
_cell.angle_alpha   90.00
_cell.angle_beta   90.00
_cell.angle_gamma   90.00
#
_symmetry.space_group_name_H-M   'P 1'
#
loop_
_entity.id
_entity.type
_entity.pdbx_description
1 polymer ?
#
loop_
_entity_poly.entity_id
_entity_poly.type
_entity_poly.pdbx_seq_one_letter_code
_entity_poly.pdbx_strand_id
1 'polypeptide(L)'
;MPAVYVLIAVAAVAVAIFALQNPDQVTIRFLAWQIERAPLAAVILISGVAGAIIVSLIGLVQRWRLRSRIRQLEARVRSLEAPRAHD
;
A
#
# COMPACT_ATOMS: atom_id res chain seq x y z
N MET A 1 -18.43 -10.90 -6.55
CA MET A 1 -18.93 -9.52 -6.71
C MET A 1 -19.75 -9.02 -5.52
N PRO A 2 -20.83 -9.67 -5.04
CA PRO A 2 -21.61 -9.15 -3.89
C PRO A 2 -20.83 -9.14 -2.57
N ALA A 3 -19.96 -10.13 -2.33
CA ALA A 3 -19.20 -10.24 -1.08
C ALA A 3 -18.25 -9.06 -0.82
N VAL A 4 -17.67 -8.47 -1.87
CA VAL A 4 -16.78 -7.31 -1.73
C VAL A 4 -17.56 -6.08 -1.30
N TYR A 5 -18.75 -5.86 -1.86
CA TYR A 5 -19.61 -4.74 -1.46
C TYR A 5 -20.10 -4.90 -0.01
N VAL A 6 -20.47 -6.11 0.41
CA VAL A 6 -20.84 -6.39 1.80
C VAL A 6 -19.68 -6.10 2.74
N LEU A 7 -18.46 -6.55 2.39
CA LEU A 7 -17.27 -6.28 3.20
C LEU A 7 -16.98 -4.77 3.33
N ILE A 8 -17.09 -4.02 2.23
CA ILE A 8 -16.90 -2.56 2.24
C ILE A 8 -17.96 -1.90 3.11
N ALA A 9 -19.22 -2.32 3.02
CA ALA A 9 -20.31 -1.78 3.84
C ALA A 9 -20.07 -2.03 5.34
N VAL A 10 -19.68 -3.26 5.70
CA VAL A 10 -19.34 -3.62 7.09
C VAL A 10 -18.17 -2.78 7.61
N ALA A 11 -17.12 -2.62 6.80
CA ALA A 11 -15.98 -1.78 7.15
C ALA A 11 -16.38 -0.31 7.33
N ALA A 12 -17.23 0.23 6.44
CA ALA A 12 -17.73 1.60 6.55
C ALA A 12 -18.54 1.82 7.84
N VAL A 13 -19.40 0.87 8.20
CA VAL A 13 -20.15 0.92 9.47
C VAL A 13 -19.19 0.86 10.67
N ALA A 14 -18.19 -0.01 10.65
CA ALA A 14 -17.19 -0.09 11.72
C ALA A 14 -16.40 1.22 11.87
N VAL A 15 -16.02 1.85 10.74
CA VAL A 15 -15.34 3.16 10.74
C VAL A 15 -16.26 4.26 11.28
N ALA A 16 -17.54 4.28 10.91
CA ALA A 16 -18.50 5.22 11.46
C ALA A 16 -18.68 5.05 12.98
N ILE A 17 -18.81 3.82 13.46
CA ILE A 17 -18.88 3.52 14.90
C ILE A 17 -17.60 3.99 15.60
N PHE A 18 -16.43 3.70 15.03
CA PHE A 18 -15.15 4.14 15.58
C PHE A 18 -15.07 5.66 15.71
N ALA A 19 -15.50 6.41 14.68
CA ALA A 19 -15.54 7.87 14.72
C ALA A 19 -16.53 8.40 15.76
N LEU A 20 -17.68 7.75 15.92
CA LEU A 20 -18.71 8.16 16.88
C LEU A 20 -18.32 7.85 18.33
N GLN A 21 -17.61 6.75 18.56
CA GLN A 21 -17.09 6.36 19.87
C GLN A 21 -15.85 7.16 20.30
N ASN A 22 -15.13 7.76 19.35
CA ASN A 22 -13.93 8.54 19.59
C ASN A 22 -14.11 9.97 19.04
N PRO A 23 -15.04 10.77 19.62
CA PRO A 23 -15.29 12.15 19.18
C PRO A 23 -14.16 13.11 19.54
N ASP A 24 -13.17 12.63 20.30
CA ASP A 24 -12.05 13.41 20.78
C ASP A 24 -11.28 14.07 19.64
N GLN A 25 -10.85 15.30 19.93
CA GLN A 25 -10.03 16.09 19.04
C GLN A 25 -8.61 16.13 19.58
N VAL A 26 -7.64 15.92 18.69
CA VAL A 26 -6.22 15.89 19.04
C VAL A 26 -5.47 17.00 18.33
N THR A 27 -4.40 17.48 18.98
CA THR A 27 -3.44 18.38 18.35
C THR A 27 -2.31 17.56 17.77
N ILE A 28 -2.12 17.68 16.46
CA ILE A 28 -1.04 17.00 15.73
C ILE A 28 0.11 17.99 15.60
N ARG A 29 1.29 17.61 16.08
CA ARG A 29 2.54 18.35 15.86
C ARG A 29 3.45 17.50 15.00
N PHE A 30 3.81 18.00 13.81
CA PHE A 30 4.65 17.28 12.86
C PHE A 30 5.72 18.21 12.27
N LEU A 31 6.97 17.99 12.66
CA LEU A 31 8.09 18.88 12.36
C LEU A 31 7.75 20.34 12.73
N ALA A 32 7.57 21.22 11.74
CA ALA A 32 7.22 22.62 11.93
C ALA A 32 5.71 22.91 11.81
N TRP A 33 4.90 21.89 11.48
CA TRP A 33 3.45 22.04 11.33
C TRP A 33 2.72 21.66 12.61
N GLN A 34 1.65 22.38 12.87
CA GLN A 34 0.70 22.09 13.94
C GLN A 34 -0.72 22.16 13.37
N ILE A 35 -1.50 21.10 13.62
CA ILE A 35 -2.91 21.05 13.28
C ILE A 35 -3.67 20.87 14.58
N GLU A 36 -4.46 21.86 14.93
CA GLU A 36 -5.26 21.85 16.15
C GLU A 36 -6.64 21.26 15.87
N ARG A 37 -7.22 20.66 16.92
CA ARG A 37 -8.60 20.16 16.91
C ARG A 37 -8.90 19.17 15.78
N ALA A 38 -7.92 18.37 15.37
CA ALA A 38 -8.12 17.35 14.35
C ALA A 38 -8.93 16.18 14.94
N PRO A 39 -10.00 15.68 14.27
CA PRO A 39 -10.75 14.52 14.76
C PRO A 39 -9.85 13.28 14.82
N LEU A 40 -9.72 12.65 15.99
CA LEU A 40 -8.82 11.51 16.20
C LEU A 40 -9.01 10.41 15.15
N ALA A 41 -10.27 10.08 14.87
CA ALA A 41 -10.61 9.05 13.89
C ALA A 41 -10.09 9.38 12.47
N ALA A 42 -10.22 10.63 12.03
CA ALA A 42 -9.73 11.06 10.73
C ALA A 42 -8.20 10.95 10.65
N VAL A 43 -7.51 11.34 11.72
CA VAL A 43 -6.04 11.25 11.80
C VAL A 43 -5.57 9.80 11.63
N ILE A 44 -6.14 8.88 12.41
CA ILE A 44 -5.76 7.46 12.37
C ILE A 44 -6.01 6.86 10.99
N LEU A 45 -7.18 7.12 10.39
CA LEU A 45 -7.54 6.58 9.07
C LEU A 45 -6.62 7.11 7.98
N ILE A 46 -6.37 8.43 7.93
CA ILE A 46 -5.51 9.05 6.93
C ILE A 46 -4.07 8.56 7.08
N SER A 47 -3.55 8.50 8.31
CA SER A 47 -2.21 7.96 8.57
C SER A 47 -2.07 6.50 8.16
N GLY A 48 -3.08 5.67 8.44
CA GLY A 48 -3.11 4.27 8.00
C GLY A 48 -3.10 4.13 6.48
N VAL A 49 -3.94 4.90 5.78
CA VAL A 49 -3.98 4.93 4.31
C VAL A 49 -2.65 5.42 3.74
N ALA A 50 -2.06 6.48 4.29
CA ALA A 50 -0.76 6.98 3.87
C ALA A 50 0.34 5.92 4.03
N GLY A 51 0.38 5.20 5.16
CA GLY A 51 1.29 4.08 5.38
C GLY A 51 1.11 2.97 4.35
N ALA A 52 -0.13 2.56 4.09
CA ALA A 52 -0.44 1.54 3.08
C ALA A 52 0.01 1.96 1.67
N ILE A 53 -0.15 3.23 1.31
CA ILE A 53 0.34 3.78 0.04
C ILE A 53 1.87 3.67 -0.02
N ILE A 54 2.58 4.10 1.01
CA ILE A 54 4.05 4.04 1.07
C ILE A 54 4.54 2.59 0.90
N VAL A 55 3.97 1.64 1.64
CA VAL A 55 4.33 0.22 1.53
C VAL A 55 4.03 -0.33 0.13
N SER A 56 2.90 0.07 -0.46
CA SER A 56 2.50 -0.36 -1.81
C SER A 56 3.47 0.16 -2.88
N LEU A 57 3.95 1.40 -2.75
CA LEU A 57 4.94 2.00 -3.65
C LEU A 57 6.28 1.27 -3.55
N ILE A 58 6.75 0.98 -2.33
CA ILE A 58 7.98 0.18 -2.12
C ILE A 58 7.84 -1.19 -2.78
N GLY A 59 6.71 -1.87 -2.56
CA GLY A 59 6.41 -3.16 -3.20
C GLY A 59 6.36 -3.08 -4.73
N LEU A 60 5.87 -1.98 -5.30
CA LEU A 60 5.85 -1.76 -6.74
C LEU A 60 7.27 -1.67 -7.32
N VAL A 61 8.15 -0.90 -6.68
CA VAL A 61 9.56 -0.78 -7.08
C VAL A 61 10.27 -2.14 -7.02
N GLN A 62 10.04 -2.92 -5.97
CA GLN A 62 10.60 -4.27 -5.86
C GLN A 62 10.09 -5.20 -6.98
N ARG A 63 8.79 -5.18 -7.26
CA ARG A 63 8.19 -5.93 -8.36
C ARG A 63 8.80 -5.56 -9.72
N TRP A 64 9.07 -4.28 -9.95
CA TRP A 64 9.73 -3.83 -11.19
C TRP A 64 11.15 -4.37 -11.30
N ARG A 65 11.94 -4.28 -10.22
CA ARG A 65 13.31 -4.83 -10.18
C ARG A 65 13.32 -6.35 -10.44
N LEU A 66 12.39 -7.08 -9.82
CA LEU A 66 12.25 -8.53 -10.03
C LEU A 66 11.89 -8.85 -11.48
N ARG A 67 10.93 -8.14 -12.08
CA ARG A 67 10.58 -8.29 -13.50
C ARG A 67 11.77 -8.03 -14.43
N SER A 68 12.56 -6.99 -14.17
CA SER A 68 13.76 -6.72 -14.96
C SER A 68 14.81 -7.82 -14.83
N ARG A 69 15.01 -8.36 -13.62
CA ARG A 69 15.92 -9.50 -13.39
C ARG A 69 15.46 -10.76 -14.11
N ILE A 70 14.17 -11.07 -14.08
CA ILE A 70 13.58 -12.21 -14.81
C ILE A 70 13.91 -12.09 -16.30
N ARG A 71 13.64 -10.94 -16.92
CA ARG A 71 13.95 -10.71 -18.35
C ARG A 71 15.43 -10.87 -18.67
N GLN A 72 16.32 -10.38 -17.81
CA GLN A 72 17.77 -10.51 -17.98
C GLN A 72 18.22 -11.97 -17.88
N LEU A 73 17.67 -12.72 -16.93
CA LEU A 73 17.96 -14.15 -16.76
C LEU A 73 17.43 -14.96 -17.95
N GLU A 74 16.21 -14.70 -18.41
CA GLU A 74 15.62 -15.33 -19.61
C GLU A 74 16.44 -15.05 -20.87
N ALA A 75 17.00 -13.84 -21.02
CA ALA A 75 17.89 -13.52 -22.13
C ALA A 75 19.22 -14.29 -22.04
N ARG A 76 19.80 -14.43 -20.83
CA ARG A 76 21.02 -15.20 -20.60
C ARG A 76 20.81 -16.69 -20.88
N VAL A 77 19.71 -17.28 -20.42
CA VAL A 77 19.36 -18.68 -20.70
C VAL A 77 19.30 -18.93 -22.20
N ARG A 78 18.56 -18.10 -22.95
CA ARG A 78 18.49 -18.21 -24.42
C ARG A 78 19.85 -18.11 -25.11
N SER A 79 20.73 -17.24 -24.63
CA SER A 79 22.08 -17.08 -25.20
C SER A 79 23.01 -18.26 -24.92
N LEU A 80 22.78 -19.02 -23.83
CA LEU A 80 23.56 -20.21 -23.48
C LEU A 80 23.04 -21.47 -24.18
N GLU A 81 21.77 -21.50 -24.57
CA GLU A 81 21.17 -22.59 -25.33
C GLU A 81 21.48 -22.52 -26.85
N ALA A 82 21.66 -21.31 -27.38
CA ALA A 82 21.90 -21.08 -28.82
C ALA A 82 23.22 -21.67 -29.40
N PRO A 83 24.31 -21.90 -28.64
CA PRO A 83 25.55 -22.49 -29.19
C PRO A 83 25.74 -24.01 -29.05
N ARG A 84 24.85 -24.77 -28.40
CA ARG A 84 25.05 -26.23 -28.18
C ARG A 84 24.60 -27.12 -29.35
N ALA A 85 24.20 -26.55 -30.47
CA ALA A 85 23.68 -27.30 -31.62
C ALA A 85 24.72 -27.58 -32.74
N HIS A 86 26.02 -27.35 -32.49
CA HIS A 86 27.08 -27.43 -33.52
C HIS A 86 28.32 -28.26 -33.14
N ASP A 87 28.23 -29.11 -32.10
CA ASP A 87 29.21 -30.17 -31.83
C ASP A 87 28.57 -31.54 -32.12
#